data_AF-A0A348TSX2-F1
#
_entry.id   AF-A0A348TSX2-F1
#
_cell.length_a   1.000
_cell.length_b   1.000
_cell.length_c   1.000
_cell.angle_alpha   90.00
_cell.angle_beta   90.00
_cell.angle_gamma   90.00
#
_symmetry.space_group_name_H-M   'P 1'
#
loop_
_entity.id
_entity.type
_entity.pdbx_description
1 polymer ?
#
loop_
_entity_poly.entity_id
_entity_poly.type
_entity_poly.pdbx_seq_one_letter_code
_entity_poly.pdbx_strand_id
1 'polypeptide(L)'
;RGLDITIFYILIFFLGFSVGFWAVFVTIAAEQFGTNLRATVSTTVPNFVRGSLIIVTYFSHMANNSLGLIGGTALVAVVILAISFFSLNALPETFGKELDYMEE
;
A
#
# COMPACT_ATOMS: atom_id res chain seq x y z
N ARG A 1 -16.88 6.01 24.09
CA ARG A 1 -16.07 4.78 24.27
C ARG A 1 -14.60 5.20 24.20
N GLY A 2 -13.94 5.36 25.35
CA GLY A 2 -12.51 5.63 25.39
C GLY A 2 -11.74 4.32 25.41
N LEU A 3 -10.74 4.17 24.55
CA LEU A 3 -9.79 3.07 24.62
C LEU A 3 -8.90 3.26 25.86
N ASP A 4 -8.44 2.18 26.48
CA ASP A 4 -7.39 2.28 27.50
C ASP A 4 -6.13 2.93 26.90
N ILE A 5 -5.49 3.80 27.68
CA ILE A 5 -4.34 4.62 27.23
C ILE A 5 -3.19 3.72 26.80
N THR A 6 -2.98 2.60 27.50
CA THR A 6 -1.96 1.59 27.16
C THR A 6 -2.22 0.99 25.78
N ILE A 7 -3.47 0.60 25.51
CA ILE A 7 -3.86 0.01 24.22
C ILE A 7 -3.67 1.03 23.11
N PHE A 8 -4.01 2.30 23.34
CA PHE A 8 -3.81 3.36 22.36
C PHE A 8 -2.33 3.53 21.97
N TYR A 9 -1.42 3.56 22.95
CA TYR A 9 0.01 3.66 22.67
C TYR A 9 0.57 2.42 21.94
N ILE A 10 0.11 1.22 22.30
CA ILE A 10 0.47 -0.01 21.60
C ILE A 10 0.04 0.06 20.13
N LEU A 11 -1.19 0.52 19.86
CA LEU A 11 -1.70 0.66 18.50
C LEU A 11 -0.87 1.66 17.67
N ILE A 12 -0.52 2.82 18.25
CA ILE A 12 0.32 3.81 17.57
C ILE A 12 1.73 3.26 17.29
N PHE A 13 2.30 2.52 18.24
CA PHE A 13 3.62 1.91 18.05
C PHE A 13 3.63 0.96 16.84
N PHE A 14 2.65 0.05 16.75
CA PHE A 14 2.53 -0.85 15.60
C PHE A 14 2.16 -0.13 14.29
N LEU A 15 1.38 0.94 14.38
CA LEU A 15 1.11 1.81 13.23
C LEU A 15 2.41 2.45 12.72
N GLY A 16 3.28 2.91 13.62
CA GLY A 16 4.60 3.44 13.29
C GLY A 16 5.53 2.41 12.63
N PHE A 17 5.54 1.16 13.11
CA PHE A 17 6.31 0.08 12.49
C PHE A 17 5.89 -0.16 11.04
N SER A 18 4.59 -0.05 10.76
CA SER A 18 4.02 -0.20 9.41
C SER A 18 4.53 0.86 8.43
N VAL A 19 4.96 2.04 8.91
CA VAL A 19 5.54 3.08 8.03
C VAL A 19 6.88 2.63 7.43
N GLY A 20 7.64 1.78 8.13
CA GLY A 20 8.90 1.23 7.63
C GLY A 20 8.74 0.38 6.35
N PHE A 21 7.57 -0.22 6.13
CA PHE A 21 7.23 -0.94 4.89
C PHE A 21 7.37 -0.07 3.64
N TRP A 22 7.24 1.25 3.78
CA TRP A 22 7.36 2.18 2.67
C TRP A 22 8.68 2.07 1.90
N ALA A 23 9.79 1.83 2.60
CA ALA A 23 11.09 1.65 1.96
C ALA A 23 11.13 0.40 1.07
N VAL A 24 10.54 -0.71 1.54
CA VAL A 24 10.43 -1.96 0.79
C VAL A 24 9.51 -1.78 -0.43
N PHE A 25 8.39 -1.08 -0.26
CA PHE A 25 7.48 -0.78 -1.36
C PHE A 25 8.16 0.00 -2.51
N VAL A 26 8.88 1.07 -2.21
CA VAL A 26 9.55 1.90 -3.23
C VAL A 26 10.68 1.12 -3.91
N THR A 27 11.41 0.29 -3.17
CA THR A 27 12.48 -0.54 -3.73
C THR A 27 11.94 -1.61 -4.66
N ILE A 28 10.90 -2.36 -4.26
CA ILE A 28 10.24 -3.33 -5.14
C ILE A 28 9.76 -2.68 -6.44
N ALA A 29 9.14 -1.48 -6.36
CA ALA A 29 8.70 -0.76 -7.55
C ALA A 29 9.87 -0.38 -8.48
N ALA A 30 11.01 0.00 -7.91
CA ALA A 30 12.22 0.34 -8.65
C ALA A 30 12.86 -0.88 -9.33
N GLU A 31 12.82 -2.06 -8.71
CA GLU A 31 13.41 -3.30 -9.23
C GLU A 31 12.67 -3.88 -10.45
N GLN A 32 11.42 -3.46 -10.66
CA GLN A 32 10.65 -3.90 -11.81
C GLN A 32 11.18 -3.31 -13.13
N PHE A 33 11.88 -2.19 -13.09
CA PHE A 33 12.25 -1.41 -14.28
C PHE A 33 13.76 -1.21 -14.45
N GLY A 34 14.16 -0.94 -15.69
CA GLY A 34 15.53 -0.61 -16.06
C GLY A 34 16.06 0.68 -15.40
N THR A 35 17.37 0.88 -15.47
CA THR A 35 18.07 2.03 -14.84
C THR A 35 17.54 3.39 -15.32
N ASN A 36 17.13 3.49 -16.58
CA ASN A 36 16.58 4.71 -17.18
C ASN A 36 15.23 5.16 -16.60
N LEU A 37 14.38 4.23 -16.17
CA LEU A 37 13.03 4.56 -15.67
C LEU A 37 12.91 4.46 -14.15
N ARG A 38 13.93 3.95 -13.48
CA ARG A 38 13.93 3.69 -12.03
C ARG A 38 13.57 4.90 -11.18
N ALA A 39 14.16 6.07 -11.47
CA ALA A 39 13.87 7.31 -10.75
C ALA A 39 12.42 7.78 -10.98
N THR A 40 11.91 7.61 -12.20
CA THR A 40 10.54 7.96 -12.58
C THR A 40 9.52 7.05 -11.91
N VAL A 41 9.76 5.74 -11.88
CA VAL A 41 8.82 4.77 -11.30
C VAL A 41 8.82 4.84 -9.77
N SER A 42 9.99 4.93 -9.14
CA SER A 42 10.12 5.07 -7.69
C SER A 42 9.46 6.33 -7.12
N THR A 43 9.17 7.32 -7.96
CA THR A 43 8.40 8.52 -7.58
C THR A 43 6.95 8.43 -8.04
N THR A 44 6.67 7.99 -9.26
CA THR A 44 5.31 7.91 -9.83
C THR A 44 4.43 6.90 -9.10
N VAL A 45 4.94 5.69 -8.84
CA VAL A 45 4.16 4.61 -8.21
C VAL A 45 3.64 5.01 -6.83
N PRO A 46 4.47 5.56 -5.92
CA PRO A 46 3.99 6.20 -4.70
C PRO A 46 2.93 7.28 -4.86
N ASN A 47 3.10 8.16 -5.84
CA ASN A 47 2.16 9.24 -6.08
C ASN A 47 0.81 8.70 -6.58
N PHE A 48 0.81 7.63 -7.35
CA PHE A 48 -0.41 6.95 -7.77
C PHE A 48 -1.15 6.30 -6.60
N VAL A 49 -0.42 5.64 -5.69
CA VAL A 49 -1.01 5.11 -4.44
C VAL A 49 -1.64 6.23 -3.62
N ARG A 50 -0.95 7.37 -3.46
CA ARG A 50 -1.52 8.55 -2.78
C ARG A 50 -2.76 9.10 -3.50
N GLY A 51 -2.73 9.18 -4.83
CA GLY A 51 -3.87 9.62 -5.64
C GLY A 51 -5.08 8.69 -5.51
N SER A 52 -4.86 7.38 -5.36
CA SER A 52 -5.93 6.39 -5.18
C SER A 52 -6.69 6.54 -3.85
N LEU A 53 -6.14 7.26 -2.87
CA LEU A 53 -6.74 7.46 -1.55
C LEU A 53 -8.16 8.06 -1.65
N ILE A 54 -8.41 8.94 -2.63
CA ILE A 54 -9.74 9.54 -2.79
C ILE A 54 -10.79 8.51 -3.18
N ILE A 55 -10.42 7.55 -4.03
CA ILE A 55 -11.28 6.45 -4.47
C ILE A 55 -11.58 5.53 -3.27
N VAL A 56 -10.55 5.17 -2.52
CA VAL A 56 -10.69 4.35 -1.31
C VAL A 56 -11.59 5.03 -0.28
N THR A 57 -11.41 6.34 -0.07
CA THR A 57 -12.21 7.12 0.89
C THR A 57 -13.67 7.21 0.46
N TYR A 58 -13.94 7.38 -0.83
CA TYR A 58 -15.30 7.36 -1.38
C TYR A 58 -16.02 6.03 -1.09
N PHE A 59 -15.38 4.90 -1.40
CA PHE A 59 -15.94 3.57 -1.13
C PHE A 59 -16.09 3.30 0.38
N SER A 60 -15.13 3.74 1.19
CA SER A 60 -15.22 3.65 2.65
C SER A 60 -16.43 4.42 3.18
N HIS A 61 -16.66 5.66 2.72
CA HIS A 61 -17.83 6.43 3.12
C HIS A 61 -19.14 5.74 2.72
N MET A 62 -19.21 5.20 1.49
CA MET A 62 -20.36 4.44 1.02
C MET A 62 -20.62 3.20 1.88
N ALA A 63 -19.59 2.42 2.23
CA ALA A 63 -19.71 1.23 3.06
C ALA A 63 -20.07 1.58 4.52
N ASN A 64 -19.54 2.68 5.04
CA ASN A 64 -19.80 3.15 6.40
C ASN A 64 -21.27 3.55 6.62
N ASN A 65 -21.96 4.01 5.58
CA ASN A 65 -23.39 4.34 5.66
C ASN A 65 -24.27 3.11 5.96
N SER A 66 -23.84 1.91 5.57
CA SER A 66 -24.61 0.67 5.79
C SER A 66 -24.09 -0.16 6.97
N LEU A 67 -22.78 -0.19 7.21
CA LEU A 67 -22.14 -1.09 8.18
C LEU A 67 -21.57 -0.36 9.41
N GLY A 68 -21.74 0.96 9.48
CA GLY A 68 -21.08 1.82 10.47
C GLY A 68 -19.58 1.98 10.21
N LEU A 69 -18.94 2.90 10.93
CA LEU A 69 -17.55 3.31 10.68
C LEU A 69 -16.54 2.14 10.72
N ILE A 70 -16.66 1.27 11.73
CA ILE A 70 -15.72 0.16 11.92
C ILE A 70 -15.95 -0.92 10.85
N GLY A 71 -17.20 -1.30 10.63
CA GLY A 71 -17.56 -2.37 9.68
C GLY A 71 -17.29 -1.98 8.22
N GLY A 72 -17.64 -0.75 7.83
CA GLY A 72 -17.42 -0.27 6.46
C GLY A 72 -15.93 -0.10 6.14
N THR A 73 -15.16 0.50 7.05
CA THR A 73 -13.70 0.63 6.88
C THR A 73 -13.01 -0.74 6.85
N ALA A 74 -13.42 -1.68 7.71
CA ALA A 74 -12.89 -3.04 7.70
C ALA A 74 -13.19 -3.79 6.39
N LEU A 75 -14.42 -3.67 5.86
CA LEU A 75 -14.78 -4.28 4.58
C LEU A 75 -13.88 -3.76 3.44
N VAL A 76 -13.71 -2.44 3.35
CA VAL A 76 -12.86 -1.84 2.32
C VAL A 76 -11.41 -2.28 2.47
N ALA A 77 -10.89 -2.35 3.70
CA ALA A 77 -9.54 -2.86 3.96
C ALA A 77 -9.36 -4.31 3.47
N VAL A 78 -10.33 -5.19 3.72
CA VAL A 78 -10.30 -6.58 3.25
C VAL A 78 -10.32 -6.66 1.72
N VAL A 79 -11.16 -5.85 1.07
CA VAL A 79 -11.23 -5.80 -0.41
C VAL A 79 -9.89 -5.35 -1.00
N ILE A 80 -9.27 -4.31 -0.44
CA ILE A 80 -7.97 -3.82 -0.90
C ILE A 80 -6.90 -4.91 -0.72
N LEU A 81 -6.86 -5.58 0.43
CA LEU A 81 -5.92 -6.68 0.67
C LEU A 81 -6.11 -7.82 -0.33
N ALA A 82 -7.35 -8.22 -0.62
CA ALA A 82 -7.64 -9.25 -1.60
C ALA A 82 -7.11 -8.88 -3.00
N ILE A 83 -7.34 -7.64 -3.43
CA ILE A 83 -6.80 -7.11 -4.70
C ILE A 83 -5.27 -7.10 -4.67
N SER A 84 -4.65 -6.65 -3.58
CA SER A 84 -3.19 -6.64 -3.44
C SER A 84 -2.60 -8.04 -3.57
N PHE A 85 -3.16 -9.03 -2.86
CA PHE A 85 -2.69 -10.43 -2.97
C PHE A 85 -2.89 -11.00 -4.36
N PHE A 86 -4.00 -10.67 -5.03
CA PHE A 86 -4.21 -11.07 -6.42
C PHE A 86 -3.15 -10.47 -7.35
N SER A 87 -2.88 -9.17 -7.23
CA SER A 87 -1.89 -8.45 -8.04
C SER A 87 -0.45 -8.93 -7.83
N LEU A 88 -0.11 -9.46 -6.65
CA LEU A 88 1.22 -10.02 -6.40
C LEU A 88 1.56 -11.18 -7.35
N ASN A 89 0.57 -11.96 -7.80
CA ASN A 89 0.82 -13.06 -8.75
C ASN A 89 1.24 -12.56 -10.15
N ALA A 90 1.00 -11.29 -10.46
CA ALA A 90 1.37 -10.68 -11.73
C ALA A 90 2.74 -10.00 -11.69
N LEU A 91 3.36 -9.86 -10.50
CA LEU A 91 4.70 -9.28 -10.39
C LEU A 91 5.76 -10.34 -10.72
N PRO A 92 6.70 -10.06 -11.63
CA PRO A 92 7.82 -10.95 -11.86
C PRO A 92 8.77 -10.94 -10.64
N GLU A 93 9.35 -12.11 -10.37
CA GLU A 93 10.36 -12.27 -9.35
C GLU A 93 11.63 -11.47 -9.72
N THR A 94 12.15 -10.69 -8.78
CA THR A 94 13.34 -9.85 -8.98
C THR A 94 14.57 -10.41 -8.27
N PHE A 95 14.43 -11.48 -7.48
CA PHE A 95 15.56 -12.11 -6.81
C PHE A 95 16.58 -12.67 -7.82
N GLY A 96 17.80 -12.13 -7.79
CA GLY A 96 18.90 -12.51 -8.69
C GLY A 96 18.80 -11.90 -10.09
N LYS A 97 17.86 -10.99 -10.34
CA LYS A 97 17.76 -10.25 -11.60
C LYS A 97 18.87 -9.21 -11.68
N GLU A 98 19.58 -9.14 -12.80
CA GLU A 98 20.46 -8.01 -13.06
C GLU A 98 19.64 -6.74 -13.29
N LEU A 99 19.92 -5.71 -12.49
CA LEU A 99 19.19 -4.44 -12.54
C LEU A 99 19.84 -3.42 -13.48
N ASP A 100 21.02 -3.71 -14.01
CA ASP A 100 21.74 -2.81 -14.92
C ASP A 100 21.38 -3.11 -16.39
N TYR A 101 20.15 -2.76 -16.74
CA TYR A 101 19.67 -2.81 -18.12
C TYR A 101 18.83 -1.57 -18.43
N MET A 102 18.71 -1.28 -19.71
CA MET A 102 17.92 -0.17 -20.22
C MET A 102 16.68 -0.76 -20.90
N GLU A 103 15.52 -0.17 -20.64
CA GLU A 103 14.31 -0.50 -21.42
C GLU A 103 14.36 0.19 -22.79
N GLU A 104 14.07 -0.55 -23.85
CA GLU A 104 13.94 -0.06 -25.25
C GLU A 104 12.55 0.54 -25.51
#